data_AF-A0A1W7ACF5-F1
#
_entry.id   AF-A0A1W7ACF5-F1
#
_cell.length_a   1.000
_cell.length_b   1.000
_cell.length_c   1.000
_cell.angle_alpha   90.00
_cell.angle_beta   90.00
_cell.angle_gamma   90.00
#
_symmetry.space_group_name_H-M   'P 1'
#
loop_
_entity.id
_entity.type
_entity.pdbx_description
1 polymer ?
#
loop_
_entity_poly.entity_id
_entity_poly.type
_entity_poly.pdbx_seq_one_letter_code
_entity_poly.pdbx_strand_id
1 'polypeptide(L)'
;MRKLKKSFKKTIDAYSKELMNIQQSSESGNAQGIIATFEESGNKVESAAQDFKKFLDNNKEPVKYEKPSESMVKFGEVLGKFIGSTSEVIKKVNDGKMSEEEGDKKFEELNNDMETRLKDIDDVELKEFMDKEGIKYDSLELLAEDDNSVDENPNGNEEDTFSLNPLDDFKSKKKIDVNKVIKAGPAELTINNLELGEIKVTQDNEYNFSSTKAGENAQIVILDVTLKNTGSEPADYYADQAELMTSSGEQVEPNFLTGSDLVVEMKGPVKSTGKIVYELKETKVDDLTSVSYIAKPYFDDEAGETLSEEQIIELPIK
;
A
#
# COMPACT_ATOMS: atom_id res chain seq x y z
N MET A 1 -11.88 -3.05 30.88
CA MET A 1 -11.99 -1.78 30.12
C MET A 1 -10.66 -1.24 29.58
N ARG A 2 -9.78 -0.52 30.32
CA ARG A 2 -8.50 -0.01 29.73
C ARG A 2 -7.57 -1.13 29.22
N LYS A 3 -7.60 -2.30 29.85
CA LYS A 3 -6.82 -3.48 29.45
C LYS A 3 -7.41 -4.16 28.20
N LEU A 4 -8.72 -4.41 28.15
CA LEU A 4 -9.39 -4.95 26.94
C LEU A 4 -9.18 -4.06 25.74
N LYS A 5 -9.47 -2.75 25.83
CA LYS A 5 -9.22 -1.80 24.74
C LYS A 5 -7.80 -1.87 24.20
N LYS A 6 -6.81 -1.93 25.12
CA LYS A 6 -5.39 -2.04 24.73
C LYS A 6 -5.09 -3.38 24.07
N SER A 7 -5.66 -4.47 24.56
CA SER A 7 -5.45 -5.79 23.97
C SER A 7 -6.13 -5.90 22.60
N PHE A 8 -7.31 -5.32 22.47
CA PHE A 8 -8.09 -5.28 21.23
C PHE A 8 -7.35 -4.50 20.15
N LYS A 9 -6.92 -3.26 20.46
CA LYS A 9 -6.10 -2.46 19.54
C LYS A 9 -4.81 -3.21 19.15
N LYS A 10 -4.09 -3.79 20.10
CA LYS A 10 -2.87 -4.56 19.83
C LYS A 10 -3.11 -5.70 18.82
N THR A 11 -4.28 -6.36 18.91
CA THR A 11 -4.63 -7.46 18.00
C THR A 11 -4.92 -6.96 16.59
N ILE A 12 -5.66 -5.86 16.43
CA ILE A 12 -5.90 -5.24 15.13
C ILE A 12 -4.61 -4.70 14.50
N ASP A 13 -3.77 -4.05 15.30
CA ASP A 13 -2.46 -3.56 14.85
C ASP A 13 -1.61 -4.72 14.32
N ALA A 14 -1.70 -5.89 14.97
CA ALA A 14 -1.01 -7.10 14.51
C ALA A 14 -1.59 -7.63 13.19
N TYR A 15 -2.91 -7.69 13.03
CA TYR A 15 -3.52 -8.14 11.77
C TYR A 15 -3.14 -7.22 10.62
N SER A 16 -3.29 -5.92 10.84
CA SER A 16 -2.98 -4.86 9.86
C SER A 16 -1.55 -4.92 9.39
N LYS A 17 -0.60 -5.05 10.33
CA LYS A 17 0.82 -5.15 10.01
C LYS A 17 1.14 -6.34 9.11
N GLU A 18 0.55 -7.51 9.38
CA GLU A 18 0.85 -8.71 8.60
C GLU A 18 0.18 -8.69 7.21
N LEU A 19 -0.98 -8.06 7.07
CA LEU A 19 -1.57 -7.79 5.75
C LEU A 19 -0.68 -6.86 4.91
N MET A 20 -0.11 -5.81 5.53
CA MET A 20 0.85 -4.93 4.85
C MET A 20 2.14 -5.67 4.45
N ASN A 21 2.68 -6.54 5.31
CA ASN A 21 3.84 -7.34 4.97
C ASN A 21 3.59 -8.21 3.72
N ILE A 22 2.40 -8.81 3.63
CA ILE A 22 1.97 -9.59 2.48
C ILE A 22 1.99 -8.73 1.22
N GLN A 23 1.33 -7.57 1.25
CA GLN A 23 1.26 -6.63 0.12
C GLN A 23 2.65 -6.21 -0.36
N GLN A 24 3.54 -5.84 0.56
CA GLN A 24 4.93 -5.49 0.26
C GLN A 24 5.71 -6.66 -0.37
N SER A 25 5.47 -7.89 0.09
CA SER A 25 6.16 -9.05 -0.44
C SER A 25 5.76 -9.36 -1.88
N SER A 26 4.47 -9.19 -2.23
CA SER A 26 3.98 -9.41 -3.60
C SER A 26 4.58 -8.47 -4.62
N GLU A 27 5.01 -7.28 -4.21
CA GLU A 27 5.66 -6.28 -5.09
C GLU A 27 7.14 -6.61 -5.37
N SER A 28 7.76 -7.49 -4.58
CA SER A 28 9.20 -7.78 -4.66
C SER A 28 9.60 -8.81 -5.74
N GLY A 29 8.64 -9.47 -6.40
CA GLY A 29 8.87 -10.43 -7.49
C GLY A 29 9.55 -11.76 -7.11
N ASN A 30 9.94 -11.96 -5.85
CA ASN A 30 10.59 -13.20 -5.39
C ASN A 30 9.56 -14.21 -4.82
N ALA A 31 9.23 -15.25 -5.60
CA ALA A 31 8.27 -16.29 -5.20
C ALA A 31 8.58 -16.95 -3.84
N GLN A 32 9.86 -17.21 -3.51
CA GLN A 32 10.21 -17.79 -2.21
C GLN A 32 10.00 -16.80 -1.05
N GLY A 33 10.28 -15.52 -1.28
CA GLY A 33 10.03 -14.45 -0.32
C GLY A 33 8.53 -14.24 -0.06
N ILE A 34 7.73 -14.29 -1.13
CA ILE A 34 6.26 -14.22 -1.06
C ILE A 34 5.71 -15.40 -0.25
N ILE A 35 6.08 -16.65 -0.58
CA ILE A 35 5.61 -17.84 0.13
C ILE A 35 5.93 -17.77 1.63
N ALA A 36 7.18 -17.42 1.97
CA ALA A 36 7.62 -17.28 3.35
C ALA A 36 6.85 -16.19 4.09
N THR A 37 6.59 -15.05 3.43
CA THR A 37 5.85 -13.93 4.03
C THR A 37 4.41 -14.31 4.29
N PHE A 38 3.71 -14.95 3.35
CA PHE A 38 2.35 -15.43 3.58
C PHE A 38 2.31 -16.47 4.72
N GLU A 39 3.24 -17.44 4.75
CA GLU A 39 3.28 -18.46 5.80
C GLU A 39 3.51 -17.82 7.19
N GLU A 40 4.47 -16.91 7.31
CA GLU A 40 4.76 -16.22 8.56
C GLU A 40 3.61 -15.31 9.01
N SER A 41 3.02 -14.57 8.08
CA SER A 41 1.92 -13.64 8.32
C SER A 41 0.66 -14.37 8.80
N GLY A 42 0.29 -15.47 8.13
CA GLY A 42 -0.86 -16.29 8.53
C GLY A 42 -0.73 -16.83 9.96
N ASN A 43 0.47 -17.35 10.29
CA ASN A 43 0.77 -17.84 11.64
C ASN A 43 0.71 -16.74 12.71
N LYS A 44 1.20 -15.54 12.40
CA LYS A 44 1.17 -14.41 13.34
C LYS A 44 -0.24 -13.86 13.55
N VAL A 45 -1.05 -13.79 12.49
CA VAL A 45 -2.47 -13.41 12.59
C VAL A 45 -3.22 -14.40 13.48
N GLU A 46 -3.07 -15.70 13.24
CA GLU A 46 -3.71 -16.73 14.07
C GLU A 46 -3.22 -16.68 15.53
N SER A 47 -1.91 -16.51 15.74
CA SER A 47 -1.31 -16.35 17.07
C SER A 47 -1.87 -15.14 17.82
N ALA A 48 -2.00 -13.98 17.15
CA ALA A 48 -2.59 -12.79 17.74
C ALA A 48 -4.07 -12.97 18.10
N ALA A 49 -4.84 -13.71 17.30
CA ALA A 49 -6.21 -14.10 17.62
C ALA A 49 -6.27 -14.98 18.87
N GLN A 50 -5.41 -16.01 18.94
CA GLN A 50 -5.35 -16.92 20.09
C GLN A 50 -4.90 -16.22 21.38
N ASP A 51 -3.93 -15.30 21.28
CA ASP A 51 -3.47 -14.52 22.43
C ASP A 51 -4.57 -13.58 22.94
N PHE A 52 -5.37 -12.99 22.04
CA PHE A 52 -6.53 -12.21 22.42
C PHE A 52 -7.60 -13.08 23.08
N LYS A 53 -7.90 -14.27 22.53
CA LYS A 53 -8.81 -15.25 23.13
C LYS A 53 -8.38 -15.65 24.55
N LYS A 54 -7.10 -15.98 24.74
CA LYS A 54 -6.54 -16.27 26.08
C LYS A 54 -6.67 -15.05 27.01
N PHE A 55 -6.52 -13.84 26.49
CA PHE A 55 -6.75 -12.63 27.27
C PHE A 55 -8.20 -12.55 27.74
N LEU A 56 -9.18 -12.82 26.88
CA LEU A 56 -10.61 -12.86 27.24
C LEU A 56 -10.90 -13.95 28.29
N ASP A 57 -10.40 -15.17 28.10
CA ASP A 57 -10.62 -16.28 29.04
C ASP A 57 -10.10 -15.96 30.46
N ASN A 58 -8.95 -15.28 30.53
CA ASN A 58 -8.31 -14.91 31.79
C ASN A 58 -8.87 -13.62 32.41
N ASN A 59 -9.55 -12.78 31.63
CA ASN A 59 -10.14 -11.53 32.08
C ASN A 59 -11.64 -11.61 31.79
N LYS A 60 -12.43 -12.06 32.77
CA LYS A 60 -13.91 -12.00 32.76
C LYS A 60 -14.37 -10.54 32.67
N GLU A 61 -14.24 -9.94 31.49
CA GLU A 61 -14.73 -8.60 31.16
C GLU A 61 -16.27 -8.62 31.16
N PRO A 62 -16.91 -7.47 31.44
CA PRO A 62 -18.37 -7.40 31.46
C PRO A 62 -18.97 -7.67 30.07
N VAL A 63 -20.10 -8.39 30.06
CA VAL A 63 -20.96 -8.84 28.93
C VAL A 63 -21.09 -7.87 27.74
N LYS A 64 -20.90 -6.56 27.94
CA LYS A 64 -21.07 -5.50 26.93
C LYS A 64 -20.15 -5.63 25.70
N TYR A 65 -19.06 -6.38 25.80
CA TYR A 65 -18.07 -6.50 24.72
C TYR A 65 -17.78 -7.96 24.35
N GLU A 66 -18.62 -8.90 24.79
CA GLU A 66 -18.47 -10.33 24.53
C GLU A 66 -18.52 -10.60 23.03
N LYS A 67 -19.59 -10.16 22.36
CA LYS A 67 -19.78 -10.31 20.92
C LYS A 67 -18.69 -9.65 20.06
N PRO A 68 -18.35 -8.34 20.20
CA PRO A 68 -17.25 -7.74 19.44
C PRO A 68 -15.91 -8.45 19.65
N SER A 69 -15.65 -8.92 20.87
CA SER A 69 -14.41 -9.65 21.18
C SER A 69 -14.38 -11.03 20.52
N GLU A 70 -15.51 -11.75 20.53
CA GLU A 70 -15.67 -13.03 19.81
C GLU A 70 -15.56 -12.84 18.29
N SER A 71 -16.20 -11.80 17.74
CA SER A 71 -16.09 -11.43 16.33
C SER A 71 -14.64 -11.18 15.93
N MET A 72 -13.87 -10.44 16.72
CA MET A 72 -12.46 -10.18 16.43
C MET A 72 -11.59 -11.46 16.48
N VAL A 73 -11.82 -12.34 17.46
CA VAL A 73 -11.11 -13.64 17.50
C VAL A 73 -11.43 -14.46 16.25
N LYS A 74 -12.71 -14.58 15.92
CA LYS A 74 -13.18 -15.36 14.77
C LYS A 74 -12.63 -14.79 13.46
N PHE A 75 -12.62 -13.46 13.32
CA PHE A 75 -12.03 -12.78 12.19
C PHE A 75 -10.56 -13.16 12.01
N GLY A 76 -9.74 -13.05 13.06
CA GLY A 76 -8.33 -13.43 12.99
C GLY A 76 -8.10 -14.91 12.72
N GLU A 77 -8.93 -15.80 13.27
CA GLU A 77 -8.85 -17.24 12.99
C GLU A 77 -9.19 -17.56 11.52
N VAL A 78 -10.18 -16.85 10.93
CA VAL A 78 -10.54 -16.99 9.51
C VAL A 78 -9.44 -16.43 8.62
N LEU A 79 -8.99 -15.21 8.89
CA LEU A 79 -7.97 -14.52 8.10
C LEU A 79 -6.63 -15.27 8.11
N GLY A 80 -6.16 -15.70 9.29
CA GLY A 80 -4.90 -16.44 9.42
C GLY A 80 -4.91 -17.73 8.60
N LYS A 81 -6.04 -18.46 8.62
CA LYS A 81 -6.22 -19.68 7.83
C LYS A 81 -6.26 -19.41 6.33
N PHE A 82 -6.94 -18.35 5.90
CA PHE A 82 -6.99 -17.95 4.51
C PHE A 82 -5.58 -17.65 3.98
N ILE A 83 -4.83 -16.81 4.69
CA ILE A 83 -3.46 -16.44 4.34
C ILE A 83 -2.55 -17.69 4.29
N GLY A 84 -2.63 -18.55 5.32
CA GLY A 84 -1.82 -19.78 5.38
C GLY A 84 -2.14 -20.74 4.24
N SER A 85 -3.43 -20.91 3.91
CA SER A 85 -3.87 -21.77 2.81
C SER A 85 -3.46 -21.21 1.44
N THR A 86 -3.49 -19.89 1.29
CA THR A 86 -3.01 -19.16 0.10
C THR A 86 -1.52 -19.45 -0.10
N SER A 87 -0.69 -19.39 0.96
CA SER A 87 0.73 -19.78 0.88
C SER A 87 0.92 -21.20 0.34
N GLU A 88 0.12 -22.16 0.81
CA GLU A 88 0.21 -23.54 0.32
C GLU A 88 -0.10 -23.68 -1.17
N VAL A 89 -1.09 -22.92 -1.67
CA VAL A 89 -1.46 -22.92 -3.09
C VAL A 89 -0.30 -22.33 -3.91
N ILE A 90 0.19 -21.14 -3.55
CA ILE A 90 1.34 -20.49 -4.21
C ILE A 90 2.53 -21.46 -4.26
N LYS A 91 2.83 -22.12 -3.13
CA LYS A 91 3.93 -23.09 -3.04
C LYS A 91 3.74 -24.30 -3.95
N LYS A 92 2.52 -24.85 -4.05
CA LYS A 92 2.24 -26.01 -4.91
C LYS A 92 2.35 -25.65 -6.39
N VAL A 93 1.90 -24.46 -6.79
CA VAL A 93 2.05 -23.93 -8.15
C VAL A 93 3.53 -23.72 -8.47
N ASN A 94 4.27 -23.01 -7.60
CA ASN A 94 5.70 -22.75 -7.76
C ASN A 94 6.56 -24.03 -7.81
N ASP A 95 6.20 -25.05 -7.03
CA ASP A 95 6.88 -26.36 -7.04
C ASP A 95 6.52 -27.25 -8.24
N GLY A 96 5.61 -26.80 -9.12
CA GLY A 96 5.08 -27.60 -10.24
C GLY A 96 4.23 -28.81 -9.81
N LYS A 97 3.71 -28.80 -8.59
CA LYS A 97 2.85 -29.86 -8.02
C LYS A 97 1.35 -29.60 -8.26
N MET A 98 1.02 -28.44 -8.81
CA MET A 98 -0.31 -27.95 -9.15
C MET A 98 -0.16 -27.07 -10.39
N SER A 99 -1.09 -27.17 -11.36
CA SER A 99 -1.08 -26.24 -12.49
C SER A 99 -1.57 -24.85 -12.08
N GLU A 100 -1.28 -23.82 -12.89
CA GLU A 100 -1.82 -22.47 -12.66
C GLU A 100 -3.36 -22.48 -12.66
N GLU A 101 -4.00 -23.18 -13.60
CA GLU A 101 -5.47 -23.31 -13.67
C GLU A 101 -6.05 -23.99 -12.41
N GLU A 102 -5.38 -25.03 -11.89
CA GLU A 102 -5.78 -25.65 -10.62
C GLU A 102 -5.55 -24.72 -9.42
N GLY A 103 -4.51 -23.89 -9.47
CA GLY A 103 -4.19 -22.86 -8.48
C GLY A 103 -5.25 -21.78 -8.42
N ASP A 104 -5.63 -21.20 -9.57
CA ASP A 104 -6.65 -20.17 -9.70
C ASP A 104 -7.99 -20.63 -9.13
N LYS A 105 -8.40 -21.84 -9.51
CA LYS A 105 -9.62 -22.46 -8.96
C LYS A 105 -9.54 -22.63 -7.44
N LYS A 106 -8.36 -23.00 -6.92
CA LYS A 106 -8.15 -23.12 -5.47
C LYS A 106 -8.19 -21.78 -4.76
N PHE A 107 -7.69 -20.70 -5.35
CA PHE A 107 -7.84 -19.36 -4.79
C PHE A 107 -9.31 -18.94 -4.75
N GLU A 108 -10.07 -19.19 -5.81
CA GLU A 108 -11.51 -18.90 -5.84
C GLU A 108 -12.27 -19.70 -4.76
N GLU A 109 -11.95 -20.99 -4.57
CA GLU A 109 -12.51 -21.81 -3.48
C GLU A 109 -12.16 -21.26 -2.09
N LEU A 110 -10.91 -20.80 -1.89
CA LEU A 110 -10.47 -20.20 -0.63
C LEU A 110 -11.17 -18.86 -0.36
N ASN A 111 -11.34 -18.01 -1.37
CA ASN A 111 -12.03 -16.73 -1.23
C ASN A 111 -13.50 -16.96 -0.84
N ASN A 112 -14.18 -17.87 -1.53
CA ASN A 112 -15.56 -18.24 -1.21
C ASN A 112 -15.73 -18.82 0.21
N ASP A 113 -14.80 -19.67 0.67
CA ASP A 113 -14.80 -20.20 2.05
C ASP A 113 -14.57 -19.08 3.08
N MET A 114 -13.67 -18.15 2.78
CA MET A 114 -13.43 -16.98 3.62
C MET A 114 -14.69 -16.12 3.74
N GLU A 115 -15.27 -15.67 2.62
CA GLU A 115 -16.50 -14.88 2.60
C GLU A 115 -17.64 -15.56 3.36
N THR A 116 -17.82 -16.87 3.16
CA THR A 116 -18.85 -17.65 3.84
C THR A 116 -18.64 -17.63 5.36
N ARG A 117 -17.40 -17.74 5.83
CA ARG A 117 -17.07 -17.72 7.26
C ARG A 117 -17.14 -16.33 7.87
N LEU A 118 -16.88 -15.29 7.07
CA LEU A 118 -17.00 -13.89 7.49
C LEU A 118 -18.47 -13.47 7.64
N LYS A 119 -19.40 -14.02 6.85
CA LYS A 119 -20.85 -13.75 7.00
C LYS A 119 -21.42 -14.09 8.38
N ASP A 120 -20.79 -15.03 9.08
CA ASP A 120 -21.18 -15.40 10.44
C ASP A 120 -20.50 -14.54 11.53
N ILE A 121 -19.83 -13.45 11.15
CA ILE A 121 -19.24 -12.46 12.06
C ILE A 121 -20.21 -11.27 12.14
N ASP A 122 -20.61 -10.91 13.36
CA ASP A 122 -21.41 -9.71 13.61
C ASP A 122 -20.51 -8.48 13.41
N ASP A 123 -20.45 -8.01 12.17
CA ASP A 123 -19.62 -6.90 11.70
C ASP A 123 -20.16 -5.55 12.17
N VAL A 124 -21.48 -5.41 12.31
CA VAL A 124 -22.16 -4.22 12.81
C VAL A 124 -21.75 -3.93 14.26
N GLU A 125 -21.89 -4.89 15.19
CA GLU A 125 -21.52 -4.66 16.59
C GLU A 125 -20.00 -4.48 16.77
N LEU A 126 -19.21 -5.16 15.94
CA LEU A 126 -17.75 -5.00 15.91
C LEU A 126 -17.37 -3.57 15.48
N LYS A 127 -17.91 -3.10 14.36
CA LYS A 127 -17.69 -1.75 13.82
C LYS A 127 -18.14 -0.68 14.80
N GLU A 128 -19.35 -0.79 15.35
CA GLU A 128 -19.85 0.15 16.36
C GLU A 128 -18.95 0.20 17.61
N PHE A 129 -18.44 -0.95 18.07
CA PHE A 129 -17.50 -1.01 19.18
C PHE A 129 -16.20 -0.28 18.85
N MET A 130 -15.67 -0.53 17.67
CA MET A 130 -14.42 0.06 17.19
C MET A 130 -14.51 1.56 17.03
N ASP A 131 -15.58 2.06 16.39
CA ASP A 131 -15.87 3.48 16.22
C ASP A 131 -16.00 4.18 17.58
N LYS A 132 -16.79 3.59 18.49
CA LYS A 132 -16.98 4.11 19.84
C LYS A 132 -15.69 4.17 20.64
N GLU A 133 -14.82 3.19 20.48
CA GLU A 133 -13.55 3.13 21.17
C GLU A 133 -12.43 3.88 20.42
N GLY A 134 -12.70 4.48 19.26
CA GLY A 134 -11.70 5.18 18.44
C GLY A 134 -10.59 4.25 17.96
N ILE A 135 -10.94 3.02 17.60
CA ILE A 135 -10.04 2.01 17.04
C ILE A 135 -10.31 1.96 15.53
N LYS A 136 -9.42 2.56 14.73
CA LYS A 136 -9.50 2.53 13.27
C LYS A 136 -9.11 1.14 12.74
N TYR A 137 -9.73 0.70 11.64
CA TYR A 137 -9.56 -0.64 11.07
C TYR A 137 -9.28 -0.67 9.57
N ASP A 138 -8.78 0.43 9.04
CA ASP A 138 -8.60 0.75 7.62
C ASP A 138 -7.97 -0.40 6.80
N SER A 139 -7.11 -1.23 7.40
CA SER A 139 -6.48 -2.41 6.76
C SER A 139 -7.33 -3.68 6.70
N LEU A 140 -8.47 -3.75 7.40
CA LEU A 140 -9.43 -4.87 7.31
C LEU A 140 -10.49 -4.66 6.23
N GLU A 141 -10.62 -3.43 5.71
CA GLU A 141 -11.53 -3.08 4.61
C GLU A 141 -11.09 -3.72 3.27
N LEU A 142 -9.81 -4.08 3.16
CA LEU A 142 -9.24 -4.91 2.08
C LEU A 142 -9.91 -6.28 1.90
N LEU A 143 -10.70 -6.75 2.87
CA LEU A 143 -11.40 -8.04 2.85
C LEU A 143 -12.92 -7.90 2.70
N ALA A 144 -13.43 -6.66 2.60
CA ALA A 144 -14.85 -6.35 2.65
C ALA A 144 -15.37 -5.57 1.42
N GLU A 145 -14.56 -5.39 0.37
CA GLU A 145 -15.05 -4.80 -0.88
C GLU A 145 -16.08 -5.73 -1.56
N ASP A 146 -17.34 -5.46 -1.24
CA ASP A 146 -18.53 -5.92 -1.93
C ASP A 146 -18.61 -5.15 -3.26
N ASP A 147 -18.41 -5.83 -4.38
CA ASP A 147 -18.42 -5.29 -5.75
C ASP A 147 -19.84 -4.95 -6.23
N ASN A 148 -20.65 -4.31 -5.38
CA ASN A 148 -22.00 -3.86 -5.71
C ASN A 148 -22.31 -2.51 -5.06
N SER A 149 -21.77 -1.43 -5.64
CA SER A 149 -22.38 -0.10 -5.49
C SER A 149 -23.07 0.31 -6.80
N VAL A 150 -24.38 0.09 -6.86
CA VAL A 150 -25.27 0.92 -7.69
C VAL A 150 -25.90 1.95 -6.76
N ASP A 151 -25.55 3.19 -7.06
CA ASP A 151 -25.96 4.44 -6.42
C ASP A 151 -27.49 4.66 -6.49
N GLU A 152 -28.06 5.15 -5.39
CA GLU A 152 -29.04 6.25 -5.37
C GLU A 152 -29.58 6.47 -3.93
N ASN A 153 -29.15 7.55 -3.27
CA ASN A 153 -30.10 8.42 -2.56
C ASN A 153 -29.53 9.84 -2.35
N PRO A 154 -30.19 10.90 -2.88
CA PRO A 154 -29.76 12.28 -2.71
C PRO A 154 -30.45 12.91 -1.49
N ASN A 155 -29.74 13.05 -0.35
CA ASN A 155 -29.88 14.20 0.56
C ASN A 155 -28.95 14.13 1.78
N GLY A 156 -27.95 15.00 1.77
CA GLY A 156 -27.56 15.89 2.86
C GLY A 156 -27.34 15.31 4.27
N ASN A 157 -26.09 14.99 4.57
CA ASN A 157 -25.29 15.74 5.54
C ASN A 157 -23.81 15.56 5.17
N GLU A 158 -23.02 16.63 5.29
CA GLU A 158 -21.56 16.62 5.13
C GLU A 158 -20.97 15.71 6.22
N GLU A 159 -20.80 14.43 5.91
CA GLU A 159 -19.85 13.57 6.61
C GLU A 159 -18.47 13.90 6.05
N ASP A 160 -17.54 14.28 6.92
CA ASP A 160 -16.12 14.35 6.62
C ASP A 160 -15.70 12.95 6.14
N THR A 161 -15.74 12.74 4.83
CA THR A 161 -15.13 11.59 4.16
C THR A 161 -13.63 11.70 4.36
N PHE A 162 -13.13 11.12 5.46
CA PHE A 162 -11.71 11.02 5.74
C PHE A 162 -11.12 10.09 4.69
N SER A 163 -10.35 10.64 3.76
CA SER A 163 -9.65 9.83 2.80
C SER A 163 -8.50 9.07 3.46
N LEU A 164 -8.39 7.78 3.13
CA LEU A 164 -7.36 6.87 3.62
C LEU A 164 -6.01 7.07 2.93
N ASN A 165 -5.95 7.92 1.89
CA ASN A 165 -4.70 8.26 1.24
C ASN A 165 -4.03 9.40 2.02
N PRO A 166 -2.84 9.21 2.63
CA PRO A 166 -2.13 10.31 3.29
C PRO A 166 -1.82 11.48 2.36
N LEU A 167 -1.87 11.28 1.04
CA LEU A 167 -1.78 12.36 0.05
C LEU A 167 -3.00 13.30 0.06
N ASP A 168 -4.14 12.91 0.61
CA ASP A 168 -5.30 13.79 0.73
C ASP A 168 -5.12 14.80 1.86
N ASP A 169 -4.29 14.45 2.86
CA ASP A 169 -3.81 15.35 3.90
C ASP A 169 -2.59 16.19 3.46
N PHE A 170 -2.14 16.04 2.19
CA PHE A 170 -1.01 16.78 1.66
C PHE A 170 -1.31 18.28 1.59
N LYS A 171 -0.51 19.05 2.32
CA LYS A 171 -0.56 20.51 2.30
C LYS A 171 0.47 21.02 1.30
N SER A 172 0.00 21.27 0.09
CA SER A 172 0.78 21.91 -0.96
C SER A 172 1.26 23.28 -0.50
N LYS A 173 2.58 23.49 -0.59
CA LYS A 173 3.23 24.79 -0.37
C LYS A 173 3.60 25.44 -1.69
N LYS A 174 3.99 24.64 -2.68
CA LYS A 174 4.42 25.14 -3.98
C LYS A 174 4.19 24.10 -5.07
N LYS A 175 3.66 24.53 -6.21
CA LYS A 175 3.53 23.73 -7.43
C LYS A 175 4.22 24.45 -8.59
N ILE A 176 4.95 23.72 -9.41
CA ILE A 176 5.73 24.22 -10.53
C ILE A 176 5.39 23.38 -11.76
N ASP A 177 4.98 24.05 -12.85
CA ASP A 177 4.83 23.40 -14.15
C ASP A 177 6.22 23.21 -14.77
N VAL A 178 6.59 21.95 -15.01
CA VAL A 178 7.93 21.55 -15.45
C VAL A 178 7.93 21.19 -16.94
N ASN A 179 7.00 20.35 -17.38
CA ASN A 179 6.86 19.84 -18.75
C ASN A 179 8.18 19.32 -19.35
N LYS A 180 8.97 18.60 -18.55
CA LYS A 180 10.27 18.08 -18.97
C LYS A 180 10.12 16.67 -19.53
N VAL A 181 10.53 16.50 -20.79
CA VAL A 181 10.51 15.20 -21.49
C VAL A 181 11.87 14.52 -21.36
N ILE A 182 11.84 13.24 -21.01
CA ILE A 182 12.97 12.34 -20.83
C ILE A 182 12.73 11.14 -21.75
N LYS A 183 13.74 10.80 -22.56
CA LYS A 183 13.67 9.67 -23.48
C LYS A 183 14.54 8.54 -22.94
N ALA A 184 13.96 7.35 -22.85
CA ALA A 184 14.62 6.15 -22.36
C ALA A 184 14.24 4.96 -23.26
N GLY A 185 15.04 4.71 -24.30
CA GLY A 185 14.71 3.71 -25.33
C GLY A 185 13.34 3.99 -25.98
N PRO A 186 12.43 3.01 -26.08
CA PRO A 186 11.06 3.19 -26.58
C PRO A 186 10.14 3.93 -25.59
N ALA A 187 10.55 4.12 -24.33
CA ALA A 187 9.79 4.85 -23.33
C ALA A 187 10.08 6.36 -23.36
N GLU A 188 9.03 7.15 -23.15
CA GLU A 188 9.08 8.60 -22.99
C GLU A 188 8.38 8.98 -21.69
N LEU A 189 9.15 9.51 -20.73
CA LEU A 189 8.64 10.04 -19.47
C LEU A 189 8.56 11.56 -19.55
N THR A 190 7.39 12.11 -19.25
CA THR A 190 7.18 13.55 -19.08
C THR A 190 6.93 13.85 -17.62
N ILE A 191 7.79 14.66 -17.01
CA ILE A 191 7.52 15.26 -15.70
C ILE A 191 6.70 16.52 -15.95
N ASN A 192 5.40 16.44 -15.69
CA ASN A 192 4.46 17.51 -15.94
C ASN A 192 4.61 18.61 -14.89
N ASN A 193 4.53 18.21 -13.61
CA ASN A 193 4.61 19.14 -12.48
C ASN A 193 5.54 18.61 -11.39
N LEU A 194 6.11 19.55 -10.64
CA LEU A 194 6.79 19.34 -9.37
C LEU A 194 6.00 20.04 -8.27
N GLU A 195 5.62 19.31 -7.23
CA GLU A 195 4.87 19.84 -6.11
C GLU A 195 5.59 19.56 -4.79
N LEU A 196 5.64 20.57 -3.95
CA LEU A 196 6.36 20.59 -2.68
C LEU A 196 5.38 20.87 -1.57
N GLY A 197 5.46 20.12 -0.48
CA GLY A 197 4.57 20.32 0.64
C GLY A 197 4.89 19.47 1.84
N GLU A 198 3.90 19.30 2.69
CA GLU A 198 4.03 18.53 3.92
C GLU A 198 2.77 17.73 4.22
N ILE A 199 2.95 16.57 4.86
CA ILE A 199 1.85 15.76 5.40
C ILE A 199 2.00 15.73 6.91
N LYS A 200 0.89 15.92 7.63
CA LYS A 200 0.90 15.76 9.09
C LYS A 200 0.99 14.28 9.43
N VAL A 201 2.07 13.86 10.08
CA VAL A 201 2.20 12.47 10.51
C VAL A 201 1.44 12.28 11.81
N THR A 202 0.51 11.34 11.79
CA THR A 202 -0.29 10.89 12.92
C THR A 202 0.11 9.47 13.29
N GLN A 203 -0.35 8.94 14.42
CA GLN A 203 -0.12 7.54 14.74
C GLN A 203 -0.74 6.59 13.70
N ASP A 204 -1.74 7.07 12.97
CA ASP A 204 -2.52 6.28 12.03
C ASP A 204 -1.88 6.21 10.65
N ASN A 205 -0.95 7.10 10.29
CA ASN A 205 -0.28 7.09 8.99
C ASN A 205 1.25 7.01 9.08
N GLU A 206 1.82 6.95 10.29
CA GLU A 206 3.27 6.88 10.54
C GLU A 206 3.95 5.74 9.77
N TYR A 207 3.26 4.63 9.52
CA TYR A 207 3.81 3.49 8.75
C TYR A 207 4.07 3.81 7.27
N ASN A 208 3.47 4.86 6.71
CA ASN A 208 3.72 5.32 5.33
C ASN A 208 5.00 6.16 5.21
N PHE A 209 5.59 6.53 6.35
CA PHE A 209 6.76 7.40 6.40
C PHE A 209 7.94 6.62 6.98
N SER A 210 9.04 6.60 6.23
CA SER A 210 10.26 5.89 6.57
C SER A 210 11.09 6.62 7.62
N SER A 211 10.96 7.95 7.68
CA SER A 211 11.86 8.81 8.46
C SER A 211 11.15 9.74 9.44
N THR A 212 9.84 9.95 9.27
CA THR A 212 9.06 10.91 10.06
C THR A 212 8.14 10.22 11.05
N LYS A 213 8.11 10.70 12.30
CA LYS A 213 7.30 10.09 13.37
C LYS A 213 5.97 10.78 13.59
N ALA A 214 5.04 10.06 14.24
CA ALA A 214 3.77 10.62 14.67
C ALA A 214 3.97 11.90 15.51
N GLY A 215 3.27 12.96 15.13
CA GLY A 215 3.38 14.28 15.74
C GLY A 215 4.27 15.27 14.99
N GLU A 216 5.01 14.82 13.96
CA GLU A 216 5.85 15.66 13.11
C GLU A 216 5.16 15.96 11.76
N ASN A 217 5.84 16.65 10.85
CA ASN A 217 5.36 16.94 9.49
C ASN A 217 6.37 16.33 8.50
N ALA A 218 5.94 15.35 7.72
CA ALA A 218 6.77 14.76 6.68
C ALA A 218 6.97 15.78 5.56
N GLN A 219 8.20 15.89 5.06
CA GLN A 219 8.57 16.80 3.98
C GLN A 219 8.44 16.06 2.66
N ILE A 220 7.56 16.53 1.77
CA ILE A 220 7.13 15.72 0.62
C ILE A 220 7.39 16.46 -0.69
N VAL A 221 7.95 15.71 -1.65
CA VAL A 221 8.08 16.10 -3.05
C VAL A 221 7.24 15.17 -3.90
N ILE A 222 6.39 15.71 -4.77
CA ILE A 222 5.54 14.94 -5.69
C ILE A 222 5.89 15.33 -7.12
N LEU A 223 6.15 14.34 -7.97
CA LEU A 223 6.26 14.49 -9.41
C LEU A 223 4.98 13.97 -10.07
N ASP A 224 4.22 14.86 -10.72
CA ASP A 224 3.13 14.45 -11.60
C ASP A 224 3.75 14.03 -12.94
N VAL A 225 3.64 12.76 -13.31
CA VAL A 225 4.33 12.20 -14.48
C VAL A 225 3.38 11.62 -15.51
N THR A 226 3.89 11.48 -16.72
CA THR A 226 3.26 10.76 -17.82
C THR A 226 4.28 9.86 -18.46
N LEU A 227 4.03 8.56 -18.44
CA LEU A 227 4.85 7.57 -19.13
C LEU A 227 4.14 7.15 -20.42
N LYS A 228 4.90 7.06 -21.51
CA LYS A 228 4.39 6.67 -22.82
C LYS A 228 5.35 5.70 -23.49
N ASN A 229 4.82 4.62 -24.04
CA ASN A 229 5.55 3.82 -25.02
C ASN A 229 5.37 4.45 -26.41
N THR A 230 6.49 4.77 -27.05
CA THR A 230 6.53 5.38 -28.39
C THR A 230 6.63 4.35 -29.51
N GLY A 231 6.89 3.08 -29.17
CA GLY A 231 6.96 1.95 -30.10
C GLY A 231 5.64 1.17 -30.22
N SER A 232 5.60 0.22 -31.15
CA SER A 232 4.51 -0.74 -31.31
C SER A 232 4.68 -1.98 -30.44
N GLU A 233 5.92 -2.31 -30.08
CA GLU A 233 6.26 -3.48 -29.27
C GLU A 233 6.10 -3.19 -27.78
N PRO A 234 5.95 -4.22 -26.94
CA PRO A 234 5.99 -4.06 -25.48
C PRO A 234 7.27 -3.36 -25.00
N ALA A 235 7.14 -2.56 -23.94
CA ALA A 235 8.28 -1.88 -23.31
C ALA A 235 8.03 -1.72 -21.82
N ASP A 236 9.04 -2.05 -21.02
CA ASP A 236 8.95 -1.99 -19.56
C ASP A 236 9.90 -0.90 -19.05
N TYR A 237 9.36 0.11 -18.36
CA TYR A 237 10.16 1.22 -17.83
C TYR A 237 9.67 1.68 -16.45
N TYR A 238 10.42 1.31 -15.42
CA TYR A 238 10.13 1.56 -14.01
C TYR A 238 10.56 2.96 -13.55
N ALA A 239 9.93 3.99 -14.14
CA ALA A 239 10.18 5.39 -13.79
C ALA A 239 9.80 5.71 -12.33
N ASP A 240 8.80 5.02 -11.79
CA ASP A 240 8.34 5.08 -10.41
C ASP A 240 9.37 4.64 -9.37
N GLN A 241 10.46 3.98 -9.77
CA GLN A 241 11.56 3.57 -8.90
C GLN A 241 12.78 4.50 -8.98
N ALA A 242 12.69 5.60 -9.71
CA ALA A 242 13.81 6.53 -9.90
C ALA A 242 14.07 7.37 -8.66
N GLU A 243 15.35 7.59 -8.34
CA GLU A 243 15.76 8.38 -7.18
C GLU A 243 15.64 9.89 -7.44
N LEU A 244 15.53 10.64 -6.36
CA LEU A 244 15.58 12.10 -6.36
C LEU A 244 16.79 12.58 -5.56
N MET A 245 17.52 13.56 -6.08
CA MET A 245 18.58 14.26 -5.35
C MET A 245 18.20 15.73 -5.17
N THR A 246 18.21 16.22 -3.94
CA THR A 246 17.88 17.63 -3.64
C THR A 246 19.08 18.56 -3.82
N SER A 247 18.84 19.87 -3.85
CA SER A 247 19.92 20.87 -3.88
C SER A 247 20.82 20.88 -2.64
N SER A 248 20.45 20.20 -1.54
CA SER A 248 21.32 20.01 -0.37
C SER A 248 22.29 18.83 -0.54
N GLY A 249 22.11 18.02 -1.60
CA GLY A 249 22.82 16.76 -1.82
C GLY A 249 22.16 15.55 -1.16
N GLU A 250 20.99 15.72 -0.54
CA GLU A 250 20.21 14.59 -0.02
C GLU A 250 19.64 13.77 -1.18
N GLN A 251 19.88 12.46 -1.17
CA GLN A 251 19.35 11.50 -2.13
C GLN A 251 18.29 10.62 -1.45
N VAL A 252 17.14 10.49 -2.09
CA VAL A 252 15.99 9.74 -1.58
C VAL A 252 15.39 8.85 -2.67
N GLU A 253 14.97 7.67 -2.24
CA GLU A 253 14.16 6.76 -3.04
C GLU A 253 12.68 7.18 -2.98
N PRO A 254 11.87 6.77 -3.97
CA PRO A 254 10.42 6.93 -3.92
C PRO A 254 9.84 6.36 -2.63
N ASN A 255 8.92 7.10 -2.03
CA ASN A 255 8.17 6.71 -0.84
C ASN A 255 7.01 5.79 -1.23
N PHE A 256 6.58 4.94 -0.28
CA PHE A 256 5.44 4.02 -0.40
C PHE A 256 4.12 4.65 -0.85
N LEU A 257 3.96 5.97 -0.70
CA LEU A 257 2.83 6.74 -1.23
C LEU A 257 2.83 6.88 -2.76
N THR A 258 3.89 6.45 -3.44
CA THR A 258 3.96 6.37 -4.90
C THR A 258 2.95 5.35 -5.39
N GLY A 259 1.81 5.82 -5.91
CA GLY A 259 0.70 4.97 -6.32
C GLY A 259 1.01 4.14 -7.57
N SER A 260 0.40 2.97 -7.66
CA SER A 260 0.50 1.98 -8.75
C SER A 260 -0.13 2.40 -10.08
N ASP A 261 -0.64 3.63 -10.20
CA ASP A 261 -1.39 4.08 -11.37
C ASP A 261 -0.52 4.20 -12.63
N LEU A 262 0.80 4.28 -12.45
CA LEU A 262 1.74 4.30 -13.56
C LEU A 262 1.88 2.88 -14.13
N VAL A 263 1.37 2.67 -15.35
CA VAL A 263 1.55 1.42 -16.08
C VAL A 263 2.97 1.37 -16.61
N VAL A 264 3.86 0.74 -15.84
CA VAL A 264 5.30 0.60 -16.16
C VAL A 264 5.55 -0.52 -17.17
N GLU A 265 4.70 -1.54 -17.21
CA GLU A 265 4.71 -2.60 -18.22
C GLU A 265 3.76 -2.28 -19.38
N MET A 266 4.27 -1.69 -20.44
CA MET A 266 3.45 -1.15 -21.52
C MET A 266 3.36 -2.13 -22.68
N LYS A 267 2.24 -2.85 -22.82
CA LYS A 267 2.02 -3.88 -23.86
C LYS A 267 1.81 -3.36 -25.30
N GLY A 268 2.25 -2.12 -25.59
CA GLY A 268 2.08 -1.43 -26.87
C GLY A 268 2.11 0.09 -26.70
N PRO A 269 1.62 0.89 -27.67
CA PRO A 269 1.70 2.37 -27.66
C PRO A 269 0.67 3.00 -26.69
N VAL A 270 0.80 2.69 -25.41
CA VAL A 270 -0.04 3.20 -24.32
C VAL A 270 0.59 4.41 -23.67
N LYS A 271 -0.26 5.18 -22.98
CA LYS A 271 0.11 6.34 -22.18
C LYS A 271 -0.52 6.16 -20.81
N SER A 272 0.28 6.23 -19.75
CA SER A 272 -0.20 6.29 -18.37
C SER A 272 0.25 7.58 -17.68
N THR A 273 -0.54 8.04 -16.72
CA THR A 273 -0.26 9.20 -15.89
C THR A 273 -0.29 8.77 -14.44
N GLY A 274 0.65 9.24 -13.64
CA GLY A 274 0.75 8.87 -12.23
C GLY A 274 1.53 9.90 -11.42
N LYS A 275 1.79 9.56 -10.16
CA LYS A 275 2.56 10.40 -9.24
C LYS A 275 3.71 9.60 -8.67
N ILE A 276 4.88 10.22 -8.59
CA ILE A 276 6.02 9.69 -7.85
C ILE A 276 6.22 10.57 -6.62
N VAL A 277 6.17 9.97 -5.44
CA VAL A 277 6.19 10.67 -4.17
C VAL A 277 7.50 10.39 -3.46
N TYR A 278 8.13 11.42 -2.89
CA TYR A 278 9.38 11.30 -2.14
C TYR A 278 9.21 11.93 -0.77
N GLU A 279 9.69 11.23 0.25
CA GLU A 279 9.83 11.75 1.61
C GLU A 279 11.28 12.21 1.81
N LEU A 280 11.46 13.49 2.11
CA LEU A 280 12.76 14.03 2.51
C LEU A 280 12.99 13.71 3.99
N LYS A 281 14.19 13.22 4.30
CA LYS A 281 14.62 12.81 5.63
C LYS A 281 15.18 13.98 6.43
N GLU A 282 15.98 14.82 5.78
CA GLU A 282 16.72 15.90 6.46
C GLU A 282 16.37 17.29 5.92
N THR A 283 16.11 17.42 4.61
CA THR A 283 15.88 18.71 3.97
C THR A 283 14.43 19.14 4.08
N LYS A 284 14.19 20.41 4.46
CA LYS A 284 12.86 21.01 4.39
C LYS A 284 12.55 21.46 2.98
N VAL A 285 11.31 21.27 2.55
CA VAL A 285 10.88 21.67 1.20
C VAL A 285 11.05 23.17 0.94
N ASP A 286 10.95 24.00 1.98
CA ASP A 286 11.09 25.46 1.91
C ASP A 286 12.54 25.91 1.62
N ASP A 287 13.53 25.05 1.89
CA ASP A 287 14.95 25.33 1.68
C ASP A 287 15.46 24.91 0.30
N LEU A 288 14.63 24.20 -0.48
CA LEU A 288 15.00 23.69 -1.79
C LEU A 288 15.15 24.79 -2.85
N THR A 289 16.18 24.65 -3.69
CA THR A 289 16.41 25.53 -4.85
C THR A 289 16.26 24.79 -6.19
N SER A 290 16.56 23.50 -6.19
CA SER A 290 16.27 22.56 -7.26
C SER A 290 16.17 21.14 -6.68
N VAL A 291 15.60 20.24 -7.47
CA VAL A 291 15.68 18.79 -7.27
C VAL A 291 16.11 18.16 -8.58
N SER A 292 16.85 17.07 -8.53
CA SER A 292 17.30 16.32 -9.70
C SER A 292 16.64 14.96 -9.71
N TYR A 293 15.89 14.67 -10.77
CA TYR A 293 15.35 13.34 -11.02
C TYR A 293 16.42 12.49 -11.71
N ILE A 294 16.74 11.33 -11.13
CA ILE A 294 17.76 10.42 -11.64
C ILE A 294 17.06 9.34 -12.45
N ALA A 295 16.87 9.61 -13.75
CA ALA A 295 16.21 8.69 -14.65
C ALA A 295 17.07 7.45 -14.86
N LYS A 296 16.55 6.28 -14.50
CA LYS A 296 17.22 5.00 -14.69
C LYS A 296 17.51 4.74 -16.18
N PRO A 297 18.59 4.00 -16.48
CA PRO A 297 18.84 3.53 -17.84
C PRO A 297 17.69 2.65 -18.33
N TYR A 298 17.53 2.56 -19.65
CA TYR A 298 16.64 1.58 -20.27
C TYR A 298 17.48 0.40 -20.73
N PHE A 299 17.17 -0.77 -20.19
CA PHE A 299 17.78 -2.02 -20.60
C PHE A 299 16.75 -2.84 -21.37
N ASP A 300 17.10 -3.24 -22.59
CA ASP A 300 16.29 -4.15 -23.38
C ASP A 300 16.68 -5.59 -23.02
N ASP A 301 15.82 -6.26 -22.25
CA ASP A 301 16.04 -7.63 -21.80
C ASP A 301 16.07 -8.64 -22.97
N GLU A 302 15.36 -8.36 -24.07
CA GLU A 302 15.32 -9.25 -25.22
C GLU A 302 16.60 -9.15 -26.06
N ALA A 303 17.07 -7.92 -26.30
CA ALA A 303 18.29 -7.65 -27.05
C ALA A 303 19.56 -7.75 -26.20
N GLY A 304 19.44 -7.71 -24.87
CA GLY A 304 20.55 -7.74 -23.93
C GLY A 304 21.43 -6.48 -23.97
N GLU A 305 20.85 -5.34 -24.34
CA GLU A 305 21.58 -4.09 -24.56
C GLU A 305 20.95 -2.90 -23.81
N THR A 306 21.78 -1.92 -23.47
CA THR A 306 21.32 -0.65 -22.87
C THR A 306 20.95 0.32 -23.98
N LEU A 307 19.66 0.67 -24.07
CA LEU A 307 19.14 1.59 -25.09
C LEU A 307 19.21 3.06 -24.65
N SER A 308 19.32 3.32 -23.36
CA SER A 308 19.63 4.64 -22.83
C SER A 308 20.40 4.55 -21.53
N GLU A 309 21.39 5.41 -21.37
CA GLU A 309 22.14 5.59 -20.12
C GLU A 309 21.29 6.28 -19.05
N GLU A 310 21.77 6.23 -17.80
CA GLU A 310 21.26 7.05 -16.71
C GLU A 310 21.30 8.54 -17.06
N GLN A 311 20.24 9.28 -16.72
CA GLN A 311 20.15 10.72 -16.97
C GLN A 311 19.78 11.47 -15.71
N ILE A 312 20.60 12.45 -15.32
CA ILE A 312 20.31 13.35 -14.20
C ILE A 312 19.60 14.59 -14.75
N ILE A 313 18.36 14.79 -14.32
CA ILE A 313 17.48 15.83 -14.84
C ILE A 313 17.18 16.84 -13.73
N GLU A 314 17.85 17.99 -13.79
CA GLU A 314 17.60 19.07 -12.84
C GLU A 314 16.26 19.79 -13.11
N LEU A 315 15.45 19.89 -12.07
CA LEU A 315 14.17 20.58 -12.01
C LEU A 315 14.31 21.82 -11.11
N PRO A 316 14.39 23.02 -11.68
CA PRO A 316 14.54 24.24 -10.89
C PRO A 316 13.26 24.55 -10.12
N ILE A 317 13.43 24.93 -8.84
CA ILE A 317 12.33 25.35 -7.97
C ILE A 317 12.25 26.88 -7.90
N LYS A 318 13.33 27.60 -8.20
CA LYS A 318 13.41 29.08 -8.16
C LYS A 318 13.45 29.69 -9.56
#